data_AF-A0A2D0A3D3-F1
#
_entry.id   AF-A0A2D0A3D3-F1
#
_cell.length_a   1.000
_cell.length_b   1.000
_cell.length_c   1.000
_cell.angle_alpha   90.00
_cell.angle_beta   90.00
_cell.angle_gamma   90.00
#
_symmetry.space_group_name_H-M   'P 1'
#
loop_
_entity.id
_entity.type
_entity.pdbx_description
1 polymer ?
#
loop_
_entity_poly.entity_id
_entity_poly.type
_entity_poly.pdbx_seq_one_letter_code
_entity_poly.pdbx_strand_id
1 'polypeptide(L)'
;MINSKGDRYCYLNARHTLETAAATGGAGFFSKLHHLLIDGNQGKAPPKQWASMIRALQTKGVKRSELEDSKILESLATSNEKSLTKEQVAGLVLSGLPTVKELELASPRYASWRHPGGNYKELLYVLNSQRDNVQDELSELEYRLEAMQYDAADLAFSLESLMDDPELPSRMQAQMKALRDLLPKAWDYATPHFRDALDGTVDKNIMAHARITERGNLFFVEEIQSDWAQAGGKASRAAAREAVIRLLMGRLGEGANYSDRSLLESAIRSKASLELRGVKYDPKDPEMVAAAEEGRKAGWSGNTPAAPFVTNTEEWSGLILRRLMQRAAAIPAVSQFAWITQAMRNGGRAGGSESLDDFYKNILPKLADKLLKPLGAKVTMGQVNLNGTTYDVPQFQMTLEIKEALRGPMPLYSMSPVWKGARNGQAEVNRVLAECELMMGTARHVKLMDALYDFATHRQVAGKYINNGILLNLHAQNLDRAARHEAWHFATENMLTVEERVAMQREFAAHKPLARRTQQALIQLGEIEAARQCSHPEECAAHAFALWSSGEMEITEPAPSGLFQEVWSVLKDCGRWLAERVTGEKAVTTESIFEALRTGELARMRESRVRGPQEVDVDHRAPRMAA
;
A
#
# COMPACT_ATOMS: atom_id res chain seq x y z
N MET A 1 -6.02 -10.18 -15.42
CA MET A 1 -5.78 -11.02 -16.61
C MET A 1 -6.70 -12.23 -16.56
N ILE A 2 -6.90 -12.94 -17.66
CA ILE A 2 -7.70 -14.17 -17.74
C ILE A 2 -6.81 -15.25 -18.37
N ASN A 3 -6.76 -16.45 -17.79
CA ASN A 3 -6.02 -17.57 -18.37
C ASN A 3 -6.87 -18.32 -19.41
N SER A 4 -6.29 -19.33 -20.08
CA SER A 4 -6.99 -20.15 -21.09
C SER A 4 -8.20 -20.93 -20.57
N LYS A 5 -8.41 -21.01 -19.25
CA LYS A 5 -9.54 -21.68 -18.61
C LYS A 5 -10.64 -20.70 -18.17
N GLY A 6 -10.45 -19.41 -18.40
CA GLY A 6 -11.36 -18.37 -17.93
C GLY A 6 -11.10 -17.90 -16.49
N ASP A 7 -10.09 -18.45 -15.79
CA ASP A 7 -9.77 -17.99 -14.43
C ASP A 7 -9.17 -16.60 -14.48
N ARG A 8 -9.59 -15.75 -13.53
CA ARG A 8 -9.10 -14.38 -13.43
C ARG A 8 -7.89 -14.36 -12.51
N TYR A 9 -6.79 -13.75 -12.94
CA TYR A 9 -5.60 -13.65 -12.10
C TYR A 9 -4.98 -12.25 -12.07
N CYS A 10 -4.26 -11.99 -10.97
CA CYS A 10 -3.42 -10.80 -10.78
C CYS A 10 -2.24 -11.13 -9.85
N TYR A 11 -1.16 -10.35 -9.94
CA TYR A 11 -0.06 -10.41 -8.98
C TYR A 11 -0.32 -9.47 -7.81
N LEU A 12 -0.02 -9.94 -6.60
CA LEU A 12 -0.17 -9.16 -5.39
C LEU A 12 0.97 -8.15 -5.21
N ASN A 13 2.19 -8.50 -5.63
CA ASN A 13 3.38 -7.66 -5.55
C ASN A 13 4.05 -7.47 -6.91
N ALA A 14 4.83 -6.40 -7.03
CA ALA A 14 5.58 -6.09 -8.24
C ALA A 14 6.55 -7.23 -8.61
N ARG A 15 6.61 -7.54 -9.91
CA ARG A 15 7.59 -8.42 -10.53
C ARG A 15 8.70 -7.58 -11.18
N HIS A 16 9.93 -8.08 -11.19
CA HIS A 16 11.00 -7.48 -11.97
C HIS A 16 10.83 -7.84 -13.45
N THR A 17 10.21 -6.97 -14.24
CA THR A 17 10.12 -7.06 -15.70
C THR A 17 11.23 -6.25 -16.36
N LEU A 18 11.63 -6.59 -17.59
CA LEU A 18 12.71 -5.90 -18.31
C LEU A 18 12.35 -4.49 -18.83
N GLU A 19 11.08 -4.14 -19.04
CA GLU A 19 10.68 -2.81 -19.56
C GLU A 19 9.86 -1.93 -18.60
N THR A 20 9.10 -2.50 -17.66
CA THR A 20 8.37 -1.67 -16.71
C THR A 20 9.30 -1.23 -15.59
N ALA A 21 9.71 0.05 -15.59
CA ALA A 21 10.01 0.77 -14.35
C ALA A 21 8.94 0.35 -13.35
N ALA A 22 9.35 -0.37 -12.30
CA ALA A 22 8.48 -1.15 -11.42
C ALA A 22 7.10 -0.50 -11.29
N ALA A 23 6.10 -1.00 -12.04
CA ALA A 23 4.75 -0.48 -12.01
C ALA A 23 4.10 -0.95 -10.71
N THR A 24 4.56 -0.38 -9.60
CA THR A 24 4.04 -0.57 -8.24
C THR A 24 2.65 0.06 -8.08
N GLY A 25 2.25 0.96 -9.00
CA GLY A 25 0.99 1.70 -8.95
C GLY A 25 -0.29 0.88 -9.07
N GLY A 26 -0.20 -0.40 -9.49
CA GLY A 26 -1.35 -1.32 -9.56
C GLY A 26 -1.28 -2.50 -8.58
N ALA A 27 -0.14 -2.72 -7.92
CA ALA A 27 0.05 -3.86 -7.02
C ALA A 27 -0.47 -3.51 -5.61
N GLY A 28 -1.34 -4.36 -5.08
CA GLY A 28 -1.88 -4.18 -3.72
C GLY A 28 -0.83 -4.29 -2.62
N PHE A 29 0.36 -4.86 -2.92
CA PHE A 29 1.45 -5.06 -1.98
C PHE A 29 2.83 -4.64 -2.50
N PHE A 30 3.71 -4.19 -1.59
CA PHE A 30 5.07 -3.75 -1.89
C PHE A 30 6.13 -4.35 -0.96
N SER A 31 7.38 -4.42 -1.45
CA SER A 31 8.55 -4.75 -0.64
C SER A 31 9.04 -3.49 0.10
N LYS A 32 9.12 -3.59 1.43
CA LYS A 32 9.61 -2.48 2.27
C LYS A 32 11.12 -2.31 2.11
N LEU A 33 11.86 -3.41 1.93
CA LEU A 33 13.27 -3.38 1.60
C LEU A 33 13.52 -2.60 0.30
N HIS A 34 12.79 -2.94 -0.77
CA HIS A 34 12.90 -2.27 -2.05
C HIS A 34 12.62 -0.76 -1.93
N HIS A 35 11.51 -0.39 -1.27
CA HIS A 35 11.17 1.02 -1.04
C HIS A 35 12.29 1.77 -0.31
N LEU A 36 12.76 1.24 0.83
CA LEU A 36 13.82 1.89 1.62
C LEU A 36 15.17 1.97 0.89
N LEU A 37 15.45 1.04 -0.04
CA LEU A 37 16.62 1.11 -0.89
C LEU A 37 16.50 2.22 -1.92
N ILE A 38 15.36 2.32 -2.62
CA ILE A 38 15.10 3.35 -3.64
C ILE A 38 15.05 4.76 -3.03
N ASP A 39 14.43 4.89 -1.85
CA ASP A 39 14.29 6.17 -1.12
C ASP A 39 15.58 6.55 -0.36
N GLY A 40 16.55 5.65 -0.28
CA GLY A 40 17.80 5.86 0.43
C GLY A 40 18.77 6.79 -0.31
N ASN A 41 19.56 7.55 0.46
CA ASN A 41 20.56 8.49 -0.08
C ASN A 41 21.81 7.80 -0.67
N GLN A 42 21.97 6.48 -0.50
CA GLN A 42 23.12 5.75 -1.03
C GLN A 42 22.91 5.50 -2.54
N GLY A 43 23.62 6.22 -3.39
CA GLY A 43 23.51 6.05 -4.85
C GLY A 43 24.32 4.87 -5.41
N LYS A 44 25.53 4.63 -4.86
CA LYS A 44 26.45 3.58 -5.33
C LYS A 44 27.41 3.17 -4.21
N ALA A 45 27.66 1.87 -4.03
CA ALA A 45 28.57 1.36 -2.99
C ALA A 45 29.13 -0.03 -3.33
N PRO A 46 30.23 -0.48 -2.70
CA PRO A 46 30.70 -1.86 -2.80
C PRO A 46 29.69 -2.86 -2.21
N PRO A 47 29.64 -4.12 -2.69
CA PRO A 47 28.67 -5.12 -2.20
C PRO A 47 28.68 -5.34 -0.68
N LYS A 48 29.86 -5.32 -0.04
CA LYS A 48 29.98 -5.44 1.43
C LYS A 48 29.32 -4.28 2.18
N GLN A 49 29.43 -3.05 1.66
CA GLN A 49 28.80 -1.87 2.25
C GLN A 49 27.28 -1.95 2.10
N TRP A 50 26.79 -2.36 0.91
CA TRP A 50 25.37 -2.63 0.69
C TRP A 50 24.82 -3.69 1.67
N ALA A 51 25.54 -4.79 1.86
CA ALA A 51 25.13 -5.84 2.80
C ALA A 51 25.03 -5.32 4.24
N SER A 52 25.97 -4.46 4.67
CA SER A 52 25.92 -3.82 5.99
C SER A 52 24.72 -2.88 6.12
N MET A 53 24.47 -2.05 5.10
CA MET A 53 23.34 -1.11 5.08
C MET A 53 22.00 -1.85 5.11
N ILE A 54 21.85 -2.91 4.29
CA ILE A 54 20.63 -3.71 4.22
C ILE A 54 20.31 -4.37 5.57
N ARG A 55 21.32 -4.91 6.27
CA ARG A 55 21.12 -5.43 7.64
C ARG A 55 20.65 -4.33 8.59
N ALA A 56 21.20 -3.12 8.48
CA ALA A 56 20.76 -1.99 9.29
C ALA A 56 19.30 -1.58 9.04
N LEU A 57 18.76 -1.80 7.83
CA LEU A 57 17.36 -1.50 7.50
C LEU A 57 16.34 -2.35 8.29
N GLN A 58 16.76 -3.43 8.95
CA GLN A 58 15.90 -4.15 9.89
C GLN A 58 15.40 -3.25 11.03
N THR A 59 16.22 -2.28 11.46
CA THR A 59 15.83 -1.27 12.46
C THR A 59 14.72 -0.33 11.97
N LYS A 60 14.60 -0.17 10.64
CA LYS A 60 13.53 0.59 9.97
C LYS A 60 12.31 -0.28 9.62
N GLY A 61 12.26 -1.51 10.15
CA GLY A 61 11.13 -2.41 10.01
C GLY A 61 11.13 -3.29 8.77
N VAL A 62 12.27 -3.41 8.05
CA VAL A 62 12.47 -4.51 7.08
C VAL A 62 12.48 -5.84 7.84
N LYS A 63 11.73 -6.84 7.33
CA LYS A 63 11.63 -8.13 8.00
C LYS A 63 12.84 -9.01 7.69
N ARG A 64 13.19 -9.86 8.66
CA ARG A 64 14.21 -10.88 8.46
C ARG A 64 13.82 -11.85 7.34
N SER A 65 12.56 -12.27 7.29
CA SER A 65 12.01 -13.09 6.21
C SER A 65 12.17 -12.43 4.84
N GLU A 66 11.94 -11.11 4.73
CA GLU A 66 12.17 -10.37 3.47
C GLU A 66 13.65 -10.39 3.03
N LEU A 67 14.60 -10.33 3.98
CA LEU A 67 16.04 -10.44 3.66
C LEU A 67 16.45 -11.85 3.25
N GLU A 68 15.90 -12.86 3.93
CA GLU A 68 16.16 -14.28 3.67
C GLU A 68 15.56 -14.69 2.31
N ASP A 69 14.30 -14.33 2.07
CA ASP A 69 13.57 -14.70 0.84
C ASP A 69 14.11 -13.96 -0.39
N SER A 70 14.54 -12.71 -0.26
CA SER A 70 15.17 -11.98 -1.37
C SER A 70 16.56 -12.50 -1.74
N LYS A 71 17.19 -13.30 -0.87
CA LYS A 71 18.58 -13.79 -1.02
C LYS A 71 19.59 -12.68 -1.36
N ILE A 72 19.26 -11.43 -1.01
CA ILE A 72 20.06 -10.27 -1.40
C ILE A 72 21.44 -10.30 -0.75
N LEU A 73 21.52 -10.75 0.51
CA LEU A 73 22.79 -10.82 1.24
C LEU A 73 23.72 -11.88 0.67
N GLU A 74 23.18 -13.01 0.20
CA GLU A 74 23.94 -14.05 -0.50
C GLU A 74 24.45 -13.53 -1.84
N SER A 75 23.55 -12.91 -2.62
CA SER A 75 23.86 -12.32 -3.93
C SER A 75 24.96 -11.25 -3.84
N LEU A 76 24.92 -10.41 -2.81
CA LEU A 76 25.96 -9.40 -2.56
C LEU A 76 27.27 -10.02 -2.07
N ALA A 77 27.22 -11.11 -1.31
CA ALA A 77 28.42 -11.81 -0.85
C ALA A 77 29.17 -12.51 -1.98
N THR A 78 28.45 -13.03 -2.98
CA THR A 78 29.03 -13.68 -4.16
C THR A 78 29.32 -12.73 -5.32
N SER A 79 28.97 -11.45 -5.19
CA SER A 79 29.19 -10.46 -6.25
C SER A 79 30.69 -10.12 -6.40
N ASN A 80 31.20 -10.26 -7.62
CA ASN A 80 32.57 -9.85 -7.99
C ASN A 80 32.65 -8.38 -8.43
N GLU A 81 31.53 -7.64 -8.38
CA GLU A 81 31.47 -6.25 -8.81
C GLU A 81 32.22 -5.36 -7.81
N LYS A 82 33.03 -4.44 -8.35
CA LYS A 82 33.72 -3.43 -7.52
C LYS A 82 32.73 -2.53 -6.80
N SER A 83 31.58 -2.24 -7.44
CA SER A 83 30.55 -1.39 -6.90
C SER A 83 29.23 -1.56 -7.65
N LEU A 84 28.12 -1.51 -6.92
CA LEU A 84 26.76 -1.60 -7.44
C LEU A 84 26.01 -0.28 -7.22
N THR A 85 25.21 0.15 -8.18
CA THR A 85 24.27 1.26 -8.02
C THR A 85 23.05 0.85 -7.20
N LYS A 86 22.33 1.84 -6.68
CA LYS A 86 21.06 1.66 -5.97
C LYS A 86 20.05 0.87 -6.79
N GLU A 87 19.93 1.17 -8.08
CA GLU A 87 19.00 0.53 -9.02
C GLU A 87 19.38 -0.92 -9.26
N GLN A 88 20.68 -1.22 -9.36
CA GLN A 88 21.16 -2.60 -9.47
C GLN A 88 20.84 -3.42 -8.22
N VAL A 89 21.04 -2.85 -7.02
CA VAL A 89 20.72 -3.52 -5.76
C VAL A 89 19.21 -3.69 -5.58
N ALA A 90 18.41 -2.67 -5.92
CA ALA A 90 16.96 -2.75 -5.91
C ALA A 90 16.43 -3.81 -6.89
N GLY A 91 17.03 -3.91 -8.08
CA GLY A 91 16.74 -4.97 -9.05
C GLY A 91 17.08 -6.36 -8.54
N LEU A 92 18.21 -6.52 -7.83
CA LEU A 92 18.56 -7.79 -7.16
C LEU A 92 17.54 -8.18 -6.09
N VAL A 93 17.01 -7.21 -5.32
CA VAL A 93 15.94 -7.47 -4.35
C VAL A 93 14.68 -7.95 -5.07
N LEU A 94 14.18 -7.23 -6.07
CA LEU A 94 12.93 -7.61 -6.75
C LEU A 94 13.05 -8.92 -7.54
N SER A 95 14.22 -9.23 -8.10
CA SER A 95 14.46 -10.49 -8.81
C SER A 95 14.61 -11.70 -7.89
N GLY A 96 15.13 -11.48 -6.67
CA GLY A 96 15.24 -12.52 -5.65
C GLY A 96 13.93 -12.78 -4.91
N LEU A 97 13.09 -11.76 -4.73
CA LEU A 97 11.83 -11.89 -4.02
C LEU A 97 10.83 -12.78 -4.79
N PRO A 98 10.09 -13.66 -4.09
CA PRO A 98 8.97 -14.37 -4.69
C PRO A 98 7.83 -13.41 -5.02
N THR A 99 7.01 -13.79 -5.99
CA THR A 99 5.75 -13.12 -6.29
C THR A 99 4.58 -13.99 -5.86
N VAL A 100 3.47 -13.37 -5.47
CA VAL A 100 2.23 -14.08 -5.15
C VAL A 100 1.21 -13.79 -6.22
N LYS A 101 0.79 -14.82 -6.94
CA LYS A 101 -0.27 -14.78 -7.96
C LYS A 101 -1.58 -15.19 -7.29
N GLU A 102 -2.57 -14.29 -7.33
CA GLU A 102 -3.94 -14.61 -6.95
C GLU A 102 -4.69 -15.09 -8.18
N LEU A 103 -5.34 -16.26 -8.09
CA LEU A 103 -6.24 -16.80 -9.11
C LEU A 103 -7.66 -16.95 -8.52
N GLU A 104 -8.64 -16.36 -9.18
CA GLU A 104 -10.07 -16.58 -8.95
C GLU A 104 -10.58 -17.61 -9.95
N LEU A 105 -11.02 -18.76 -9.44
CA LEU A 105 -11.46 -19.88 -10.26
C LEU A 105 -12.77 -19.56 -10.97
N ALA A 106 -12.80 -19.74 -12.29
CA ALA A 106 -14.03 -19.63 -13.07
C ALA A 106 -15.05 -20.73 -12.71
N SER A 107 -14.53 -21.91 -12.33
CA SER A 107 -15.32 -23.06 -11.89
C SER A 107 -14.91 -23.48 -10.46
N PRO A 108 -15.57 -22.94 -9.42
CA PRO A 108 -15.26 -23.29 -8.03
C PRO A 108 -15.55 -24.76 -7.73
N ARG A 109 -14.62 -25.47 -7.08
CA ARG A 109 -14.70 -26.93 -6.88
C ARG A 109 -15.48 -27.34 -5.64
N TYR A 110 -15.43 -26.53 -4.61
CA TYR A 110 -16.05 -26.74 -3.30
C TYR A 110 -17.34 -25.93 -3.13
N ALA A 111 -17.97 -25.50 -4.23
CA ALA A 111 -19.24 -24.78 -4.20
C ALA A 111 -20.37 -25.53 -3.48
N SER A 112 -20.33 -26.86 -3.44
CA SER A 112 -21.27 -27.70 -2.67
C SER A 112 -21.07 -27.64 -1.15
N TRP A 113 -19.90 -27.19 -0.69
CA TRP A 113 -19.52 -27.08 0.72
C TRP A 113 -19.61 -25.64 1.24
N ARG A 114 -20.34 -24.77 0.56
CA ARG A 114 -20.55 -23.38 0.97
C ARG A 114 -21.72 -23.24 1.94
N HIS A 115 -21.70 -22.20 2.76
CA HIS A 115 -22.90 -21.77 3.47
C HIS A 115 -23.94 -21.18 2.49
N PRO A 116 -25.24 -21.36 2.74
CA PRO A 116 -26.30 -20.98 1.80
C PRO A 116 -26.32 -19.46 1.49
N GLY A 117 -26.77 -19.16 0.27
CA GLY A 117 -26.96 -17.79 -0.24
C GLY A 117 -25.67 -17.09 -0.67
N GLY A 118 -25.82 -16.06 -1.52
CA GLY A 118 -24.71 -15.22 -1.99
C GLY A 118 -23.96 -15.74 -3.22
N ASN A 119 -23.00 -14.92 -3.68
CA ASN A 119 -22.10 -15.24 -4.77
C ASN A 119 -20.81 -15.86 -4.22
N TYR A 120 -20.58 -17.13 -4.52
CA TYR A 120 -19.47 -17.91 -3.98
C TYR A 120 -18.27 -17.88 -4.92
N LYS A 121 -17.07 -17.71 -4.35
CA LYS A 121 -15.81 -17.66 -5.10
C LYS A 121 -14.73 -18.45 -4.39
N GLU A 122 -13.84 -19.05 -5.19
CA GLU A 122 -12.63 -19.73 -4.73
C GLU A 122 -11.41 -19.00 -5.24
N LEU A 123 -10.50 -18.70 -4.31
CA LEU A 123 -9.28 -17.96 -4.57
C LEU A 123 -8.08 -18.82 -4.20
N LEU A 124 -7.14 -18.93 -5.14
CA LEU A 124 -5.87 -19.58 -4.94
C LEU A 124 -4.76 -18.54 -4.89
N TYR A 125 -3.84 -18.73 -3.97
CA TYR A 125 -2.65 -17.92 -3.83
C TYR A 125 -1.45 -18.79 -4.13
N VAL A 126 -0.81 -18.50 -5.25
CA VAL A 126 0.28 -19.28 -5.81
C VAL A 126 1.58 -18.51 -5.62
N LEU A 127 2.59 -19.21 -5.12
CA LEU A 127 3.91 -18.65 -4.91
C LEU A 127 4.76 -18.89 -6.16
N ASN A 128 5.03 -17.82 -6.89
CA ASN A 128 5.80 -17.84 -8.12
C ASN A 128 7.29 -17.59 -7.84
N SER A 129 8.12 -18.41 -8.48
CA SER A 129 9.55 -18.19 -8.56
C SER A 129 9.91 -17.15 -9.64
N GLN A 130 11.19 -16.76 -9.70
CA GLN A 130 11.67 -15.94 -10.81
C GLN A 130 11.45 -16.63 -12.16
N ARG A 131 11.66 -17.94 -12.24
CA ARG A 131 11.40 -18.70 -13.47
C ARG A 131 9.93 -18.65 -13.87
N ASP A 132 9.01 -18.79 -12.92
CA ASP A 132 7.57 -18.73 -13.19
C ASP A 132 7.16 -17.34 -13.70
N ASN A 133 7.70 -16.29 -13.10
CA ASN A 133 7.48 -14.91 -13.56
C ASN A 133 7.97 -14.68 -14.99
N VAL A 134 9.15 -15.21 -15.33
CA VAL A 134 9.72 -15.11 -16.69
C VAL A 134 8.82 -15.86 -17.69
N GLN A 135 8.29 -17.02 -17.32
CA GLN A 135 7.39 -17.79 -18.18
C GLN A 135 6.03 -17.10 -18.39
N ASP A 136 5.45 -16.55 -17.33
CA ASP A 136 4.21 -15.77 -17.41
C ASP A 136 4.42 -14.53 -18.32
N GLU A 137 5.53 -13.80 -18.15
CA GLU A 137 5.85 -12.61 -18.97
C GLU A 137 6.11 -12.96 -20.45
N LEU A 138 6.81 -14.07 -20.72
CA LEU A 138 6.97 -14.59 -22.08
C LEU A 138 5.62 -14.90 -22.72
N SER A 139 4.74 -15.57 -22.00
CA SER A 139 3.41 -15.95 -22.50
C SER A 139 2.55 -14.72 -22.78
N GLU A 140 2.60 -13.70 -21.91
CA GLU A 140 1.90 -12.42 -22.10
C GLU A 140 2.41 -11.66 -23.34
N LEU A 141 3.73 -11.61 -23.56
CA LEU A 141 4.33 -10.95 -24.72
C LEU A 141 4.04 -11.71 -26.01
N GLU A 142 4.11 -13.05 -25.99
CA GLU A 142 3.74 -13.91 -27.11
C GLU A 142 2.29 -13.66 -27.53
N TYR A 143 1.37 -13.66 -26.57
CA TYR A 143 -0.05 -13.36 -26.83
C TYR A 143 -0.27 -11.95 -27.40
N ARG A 144 0.40 -10.93 -26.86
CA ARG A 144 0.29 -9.54 -27.37
C ARG A 144 0.83 -9.43 -28.79
N LEU A 145 1.96 -10.06 -29.07
CA LEU A 145 2.56 -10.07 -30.41
C LEU A 145 1.66 -10.80 -31.41
N GLU A 146 1.11 -11.94 -31.01
CA GLU A 146 0.17 -12.73 -31.82
C GLU A 146 -1.11 -11.94 -32.08
N ALA A 147 -1.70 -11.29 -31.07
CA ALA A 147 -2.87 -10.41 -31.24
C ALA A 147 -2.61 -9.27 -32.22
N MET A 148 -1.45 -8.59 -32.13
CA MET A 148 -1.07 -7.54 -33.09
C MET A 148 -0.89 -8.08 -34.52
N GLN A 149 -0.40 -9.31 -34.68
CA GLN A 149 -0.23 -9.96 -35.98
C GLN A 149 -1.56 -10.44 -36.59
N TYR A 150 -2.48 -10.96 -35.78
CA TYR A 150 -3.81 -11.38 -36.25
C TYR A 150 -4.71 -10.17 -36.57
N ASP A 151 -4.70 -9.11 -35.76
CA ASP A 151 -5.48 -7.88 -36.03
C ASP A 151 -4.91 -7.05 -37.21
N ALA A 152 -3.69 -7.31 -37.66
CA ALA A 152 -3.18 -6.72 -38.91
C ALA A 152 -3.90 -7.27 -40.16
N ALA A 153 -4.60 -8.42 -40.04
CA ALA A 153 -5.46 -8.96 -41.10
C ALA A 153 -6.86 -8.31 -41.10
N ASP A 154 -7.36 -7.83 -39.96
CA ASP A 154 -8.59 -7.03 -39.81
C ASP A 154 -8.22 -5.56 -39.58
N LEU A 155 -7.97 -4.85 -40.69
CA LEU A 155 -7.31 -3.55 -40.87
C LEU A 155 -7.65 -2.36 -39.93
N ALA A 156 -8.60 -2.46 -39.02
CA ALA A 156 -9.19 -1.31 -38.32
C ALA A 156 -8.74 -1.09 -36.87
N PHE A 157 -8.24 -2.11 -36.14
CA PHE A 157 -7.97 -1.99 -34.70
C PHE A 157 -6.47 -2.05 -34.32
N SER A 158 -5.65 -2.77 -35.09
CA SER A 158 -4.19 -2.88 -34.86
C SER A 158 -3.39 -1.68 -35.36
N LEU A 159 -3.90 -0.94 -36.36
CA LEU A 159 -3.21 0.24 -36.89
C LEU A 159 -3.06 1.35 -35.86
N GLU A 160 -4.02 1.55 -34.95
CA GLU A 160 -3.99 2.66 -33.99
C GLU A 160 -2.82 2.51 -33.00
N SER A 161 -2.60 1.30 -32.46
CA SER A 161 -1.47 1.03 -31.54
C SER A 161 -0.10 1.06 -32.24
N LEU A 162 -0.03 0.63 -33.51
CA LEU A 162 1.20 0.67 -34.33
C LEU A 162 1.50 2.07 -34.89
N MET A 163 0.48 2.91 -35.09
CA MET A 163 0.63 4.30 -35.50
C MET A 163 1.11 5.17 -34.34
N ASP A 164 0.66 4.90 -33.11
CA ASP A 164 1.10 5.60 -31.91
C ASP A 164 2.51 5.20 -31.48
N ASP A 165 2.90 3.93 -31.69
CA ASP A 165 4.23 3.42 -31.38
C ASP A 165 4.71 2.33 -32.36
N PRO A 166 5.35 2.73 -33.47
CA PRO A 166 5.83 1.80 -34.49
C PRO A 166 7.00 0.91 -34.02
N GLU A 167 7.67 1.26 -32.91
CA GLU A 167 8.79 0.48 -32.37
C GLU A 167 8.33 -0.62 -31.39
N LEU A 168 7.06 -0.61 -30.99
CA LEU A 168 6.50 -1.54 -30.01
C LEU A 168 6.77 -3.02 -30.31
N PRO A 169 6.58 -3.55 -31.54
CA PRO A 169 6.86 -4.95 -31.84
C PRO A 169 8.35 -5.31 -31.69
N SER A 170 9.23 -4.41 -32.11
CA SER A 170 10.69 -4.60 -32.02
C SER A 170 11.16 -4.64 -30.57
N ARG A 171 10.59 -3.77 -29.72
CA ARG A 171 10.83 -3.76 -28.27
C ARG A 171 10.35 -5.04 -27.60
N MET A 172 9.13 -5.48 -27.92
CA MET A 172 8.59 -6.75 -27.42
C MET A 172 9.45 -7.96 -27.83
N GLN A 173 9.92 -8.01 -29.09
CA GLN A 173 10.81 -9.09 -29.54
C GLN A 173 12.18 -9.07 -28.82
N ALA A 174 12.75 -7.90 -28.60
CA ALA A 174 13.98 -7.74 -27.83
C ALA A 174 13.80 -8.20 -26.37
N GLN A 175 12.67 -7.86 -25.75
CA GLN A 175 12.30 -8.29 -24.42
C GLN A 175 12.11 -9.81 -24.34
N MET A 176 11.38 -10.42 -25.28
CA MET A 176 11.22 -11.88 -25.35
C MET A 176 12.56 -12.59 -25.48
N LYS A 177 13.49 -12.07 -26.28
CA LYS A 177 14.84 -12.62 -26.39
C LYS A 177 15.57 -12.58 -25.04
N ALA A 178 15.56 -11.43 -24.37
CA ALA A 178 16.21 -11.27 -23.07
C ALA A 178 15.59 -12.16 -21.97
N LEU A 179 14.25 -12.35 -21.98
CA LEU A 179 13.56 -13.28 -21.09
C LEU A 179 13.94 -14.74 -21.38
N ARG A 180 14.04 -15.14 -22.65
CA ARG A 180 14.51 -16.48 -23.05
C ARG A 180 15.95 -16.74 -22.61
N ASP A 181 16.82 -15.73 -22.65
CA ASP A 181 18.20 -15.80 -22.17
C ASP A 181 18.28 -15.89 -20.63
N LEU A 182 17.32 -15.30 -19.92
CA LEU A 182 17.21 -15.35 -18.46
C LEU A 182 16.63 -16.67 -17.96
N LEU A 183 15.66 -17.25 -18.68
CA LEU A 183 14.94 -18.47 -18.30
C LEU A 183 15.82 -19.63 -17.79
N PRO A 184 16.96 -20.00 -18.43
CA PRO A 184 17.82 -21.08 -17.92
C PRO A 184 18.59 -20.73 -16.64
N LYS A 185 18.72 -19.44 -16.31
CA LYS A 185 19.45 -18.94 -15.13
C LYS A 185 18.51 -18.51 -13.99
N ALA A 186 17.22 -18.33 -14.30
CA ALA A 186 16.21 -17.93 -13.34
C ALA A 186 16.03 -19.02 -12.27
N TRP A 187 15.99 -18.61 -11.01
CA TRP A 187 15.80 -19.55 -9.92
C TRP A 187 14.37 -20.11 -9.91
N ASP A 188 14.22 -21.37 -9.52
CA ASP A 188 12.95 -22.08 -9.36
C ASP A 188 12.96 -22.86 -8.04
N TYR A 189 11.79 -23.30 -7.59
CA TYR A 189 11.66 -24.18 -6.44
C TYR A 189 12.23 -25.57 -6.75
N ALA A 190 12.98 -26.13 -5.80
CA ALA A 190 13.63 -27.43 -5.96
C ALA A 190 12.64 -28.58 -6.21
N THR A 191 11.42 -28.45 -5.70
CA THR A 191 10.34 -29.40 -5.96
C THR A 191 9.03 -28.61 -6.08
N PRO A 192 8.34 -28.70 -7.23
CA PRO A 192 7.00 -28.14 -7.37
C PRO A 192 6.07 -28.77 -6.34
N HIS A 193 5.47 -27.96 -5.47
CA HIS A 193 4.48 -28.46 -4.52
C HIS A 193 3.08 -28.38 -5.11
N PHE A 194 2.26 -29.41 -4.97
CA PHE A 194 0.86 -29.40 -5.42
C PHE A 194 0.69 -29.25 -6.94
N ARG A 195 1.64 -29.75 -7.73
CA ARG A 195 1.58 -29.76 -9.20
C ARG A 195 0.32 -30.43 -9.76
N ASP A 196 -0.18 -31.45 -9.06
CA ASP A 196 -1.40 -32.20 -9.42
C ASP A 196 -2.62 -31.77 -8.61
N ALA A 197 -2.46 -30.78 -7.71
CA ALA A 197 -3.62 -30.23 -7.02
C ALA A 197 -4.50 -29.56 -8.06
N LEU A 198 -5.81 -29.76 -7.90
CA LEU A 198 -6.79 -29.26 -8.85
C LEU A 198 -6.48 -29.81 -10.27
N ASP A 199 -6.55 -31.14 -10.44
CA ASP A 199 -6.40 -31.95 -11.68
C ASP A 199 -5.18 -31.66 -12.59
N GLY A 200 -4.10 -31.12 -12.02
CA GLY A 200 -2.88 -30.79 -12.78
C GLY A 200 -3.01 -29.54 -13.64
N THR A 201 -4.09 -28.77 -13.45
CA THR A 201 -4.45 -27.63 -14.28
C THR A 201 -4.14 -26.28 -13.66
N VAL A 202 -3.76 -26.25 -12.38
CA VAL A 202 -3.41 -25.04 -11.64
C VAL A 202 -1.90 -24.93 -11.49
N ASP A 203 -1.41 -23.69 -11.43
CA ASP A 203 0.00 -23.39 -11.21
C ASP A 203 0.55 -24.14 -9.99
N LYS A 204 1.77 -24.69 -10.14
CA LYS A 204 2.53 -25.31 -9.04
C LYS A 204 2.73 -24.29 -7.90
N ASN A 205 2.95 -24.80 -6.69
CA ASN A 205 3.27 -24.04 -5.47
C ASN A 205 2.09 -23.24 -4.88
N ILE A 206 0.92 -23.89 -4.76
CA ILE A 206 -0.24 -23.32 -4.06
C ILE A 206 0.14 -23.08 -2.60
N MET A 207 0.30 -21.80 -2.25
CA MET A 207 0.62 -21.33 -0.91
C MET A 207 -0.60 -21.40 -0.01
N ALA A 208 -1.75 -20.93 -0.49
CA ALA A 208 -2.99 -20.90 0.27
C ALA A 208 -4.22 -20.96 -0.65
N HIS A 209 -5.33 -21.41 -0.06
CA HIS A 209 -6.66 -21.42 -0.65
C HIS A 209 -7.59 -20.64 0.28
N ALA A 210 -8.41 -19.77 -0.31
CA ALA A 210 -9.48 -19.07 0.39
C ALA A 210 -10.81 -19.29 -0.29
N ARG A 211 -11.85 -19.50 0.52
CA ARG A 211 -13.24 -19.58 0.08
C ARG A 211 -13.99 -18.37 0.61
N ILE A 212 -14.71 -17.67 -0.26
CA ILE A 212 -15.49 -16.50 0.12
C ILE A 212 -16.89 -16.56 -0.46
N THR A 213 -17.81 -15.87 0.20
CA THR A 213 -19.14 -15.64 -0.32
C THR A 213 -19.56 -14.19 -0.10
N GLU A 214 -19.95 -13.53 -1.18
CA GLU A 214 -20.44 -12.16 -1.19
C GLU A 214 -21.98 -12.17 -1.05
N ARG A 215 -22.51 -11.57 0.03
CA ARG A 215 -23.94 -11.55 0.38
C ARG A 215 -24.42 -10.11 0.54
N GLY A 216 -24.64 -9.42 -0.57
CA GLY A 216 -25.07 -8.02 -0.55
C GLY A 216 -24.07 -7.13 0.19
N ASN A 217 -24.39 -6.75 1.42
CA ASN A 217 -23.51 -5.94 2.27
C ASN A 217 -22.47 -6.73 3.08
N LEU A 218 -22.53 -8.06 3.09
CA LEU A 218 -21.62 -8.91 3.83
C LEU A 218 -20.58 -9.56 2.90
N PHE A 219 -19.30 -9.36 3.21
CA PHE A 219 -18.20 -10.16 2.68
C PHE A 219 -17.83 -11.23 3.71
N PHE A 220 -18.14 -12.49 3.40
CA PHE A 220 -17.98 -13.59 4.35
C PHE A 220 -16.88 -14.55 3.90
N VAL A 221 -15.86 -14.73 4.75
CA VAL A 221 -14.79 -15.69 4.48
C VAL A 221 -15.18 -17.05 5.07
N GLU A 222 -15.37 -18.01 4.18
CA GLU A 222 -15.78 -19.37 4.52
C GLU A 222 -14.60 -20.26 4.90
N GLU A 223 -13.41 -19.96 4.39
CA GLU A 223 -12.18 -20.69 4.76
C GLU A 223 -10.92 -19.92 4.37
N ILE A 224 -9.87 -20.04 5.18
CA ILE A 224 -8.49 -19.70 4.82
C ILE A 224 -7.61 -20.88 5.22
N GLN A 225 -6.97 -21.54 4.24
CA GLN A 225 -6.21 -22.76 4.46
C GLN A 225 -4.91 -22.77 3.67
N SER A 226 -3.86 -23.38 4.24
CA SER A 226 -2.60 -23.65 3.57
C SER A 226 -2.19 -25.09 3.85
N ASP A 227 -2.40 -25.98 2.87
CA ASP A 227 -1.98 -27.38 2.99
C ASP A 227 -0.46 -27.51 3.08
N TRP A 228 0.27 -26.62 2.39
CA TRP A 228 1.72 -26.54 2.44
C TRP A 228 2.21 -26.23 3.87
N ALA A 229 1.71 -25.14 4.47
CA ALA A 229 2.11 -24.75 5.82
C ALA A 229 1.70 -25.79 6.87
N GLN A 230 0.54 -26.42 6.70
CA GLN A 230 0.07 -27.47 7.61
C GLN A 230 0.93 -28.74 7.53
N ALA A 231 1.20 -29.24 6.32
CA ALA A 231 2.01 -30.43 6.11
C ALA A 231 3.47 -30.20 6.56
N GLY A 232 4.08 -29.10 6.11
CA GLY A 232 5.43 -28.71 6.49
C GLY A 232 5.56 -28.42 7.99
N GLY A 233 4.60 -27.69 8.58
CA GLY A 233 4.57 -27.43 10.02
C GLY A 233 4.37 -28.68 10.89
N LYS A 234 3.63 -29.69 10.41
CA LYS A 234 3.51 -30.98 11.08
C LYS A 234 4.84 -31.75 11.04
N ALA A 235 5.47 -31.82 9.87
CA ALA A 235 6.76 -32.48 9.67
C ALA A 235 7.88 -31.80 10.48
N SER A 236 7.98 -30.47 10.38
CA SER A 236 8.94 -29.64 11.12
C SER A 236 8.80 -29.82 12.64
N ARG A 237 7.58 -29.79 13.19
CA ARG A 237 7.36 -30.04 14.62
C ARG A 237 7.70 -31.47 15.03
N ALA A 238 7.45 -32.46 14.18
CA ALA A 238 7.82 -33.84 14.46
C ALA A 238 9.35 -34.02 14.49
N ALA A 239 10.06 -33.49 13.50
CA ALA A 239 11.52 -33.54 13.43
C ALA A 239 12.18 -32.77 14.58
N ALA A 240 11.62 -31.63 15.00
CA ALA A 240 12.08 -30.89 16.17
C ALA A 240 12.02 -31.73 17.46
N ARG A 241 10.90 -32.44 17.67
CA ARG A 241 10.76 -33.34 18.83
C ARG A 241 11.76 -34.48 18.74
N GLU A 242 11.91 -35.09 17.56
CA GLU A 242 12.86 -36.19 17.37
C GLU A 242 14.30 -35.78 17.63
N ALA A 243 14.71 -34.58 17.22
CA ALA A 243 16.05 -34.06 17.47
C ALA A 243 16.32 -33.88 18.98
N VAL A 244 15.37 -33.31 19.72
CA VAL A 244 15.47 -33.17 21.18
C VAL A 244 15.49 -34.52 21.88
N ILE A 245 14.62 -35.45 21.46
CA ILE A 245 14.60 -36.82 21.99
C ILE A 245 15.94 -37.49 21.75
N ARG A 246 16.47 -37.43 20.52
CA ARG A 246 17.77 -38.02 20.17
C ARG A 246 18.90 -37.50 21.05
N LEU A 247 18.94 -36.18 21.28
CA LEU A 247 19.92 -35.55 22.17
C LEU A 247 19.81 -36.12 23.60
N LEU A 248 18.61 -36.14 24.16
CA LEU A 248 18.37 -36.60 25.53
C LEU A 248 18.60 -38.12 25.69
N MET A 249 18.19 -38.92 24.71
CA MET A 249 18.46 -40.36 24.69
C MET A 249 19.95 -40.64 24.61
N GLY A 250 20.71 -39.86 23.83
CA GLY A 250 22.17 -39.94 23.79
C GLY A 250 22.82 -39.68 25.14
N ARG A 251 22.27 -38.75 25.94
CA ARG A 251 22.74 -38.48 27.31
C ARG A 251 22.39 -39.58 28.30
N LEU A 252 21.26 -40.25 28.11
CA LEU A 252 20.85 -41.39 28.94
C LEU A 252 21.74 -42.62 28.72
N GLY A 253 22.45 -42.69 27.59
CA GLY A 253 23.44 -43.73 27.29
C GLY A 253 22.82 -45.11 27.04
N GLU A 254 23.61 -46.17 27.14
CA GLU A 254 23.23 -47.56 26.76
C GLU A 254 22.03 -48.13 27.55
N GLY A 255 21.69 -47.56 28.71
CA GLY A 255 20.53 -47.98 29.50
C GLY A 255 19.19 -47.36 29.09
N ALA A 256 19.18 -46.52 28.05
CA ALA A 256 18.01 -45.89 27.44
C ALA A 256 17.00 -46.91 26.89
N ASN A 257 15.73 -46.84 27.31
CA ASN A 257 14.71 -47.78 26.82
C ASN A 257 13.46 -47.08 26.23
N TYR A 258 12.49 -47.88 25.78
CA TYR A 258 11.25 -47.40 25.20
C TYR A 258 10.41 -46.54 26.18
N SER A 259 10.40 -46.90 27.47
CA SER A 259 9.68 -46.15 28.50
C SER A 259 10.27 -44.76 28.73
N ASP A 260 11.61 -44.64 28.74
CA ASP A 260 12.30 -43.34 28.84
C ASP A 260 11.90 -42.43 27.67
N ARG A 261 11.93 -42.98 26.44
CA ARG A 261 11.48 -42.26 25.24
C ARG A 261 10.03 -41.81 25.36
N SER A 262 9.12 -42.68 25.82
CA SER A 262 7.71 -42.34 25.97
C SER A 262 7.48 -41.22 26.98
N LEU A 263 8.22 -41.19 28.09
CA LEU A 263 8.15 -40.12 29.09
C LEU A 263 8.67 -38.79 28.53
N LEU A 264 9.80 -38.82 27.81
CA LEU A 264 10.32 -37.65 27.10
C LEU A 264 9.35 -37.13 26.04
N GLU A 265 8.75 -38.01 25.25
CA GLU A 265 7.74 -37.64 24.25
C GLU A 265 6.55 -36.92 24.89
N SER A 266 6.06 -37.44 26.01
CA SER A 266 4.96 -36.81 26.77
C SER A 266 5.37 -35.43 27.31
N ALA A 267 6.53 -35.33 27.95
CA ALA A 267 7.06 -34.09 28.51
C ALA A 267 7.29 -33.00 27.44
N ILE A 268 7.84 -33.38 26.29
CA ILE A 268 8.07 -32.46 25.17
C ILE A 268 6.75 -31.98 24.57
N ARG A 269 5.74 -32.86 24.45
CA ARG A 269 4.40 -32.48 23.94
C ARG A 269 3.69 -31.52 24.89
N SER A 270 3.78 -31.76 26.19
CA SER A 270 3.17 -30.89 27.21
C SER A 270 4.02 -29.66 27.56
N LYS A 271 5.25 -29.56 27.02
CA LYS A 271 6.26 -28.55 27.39
C LYS A 271 6.53 -28.53 28.90
N ALA A 272 6.46 -29.69 29.55
CA ALA A 272 6.76 -29.84 30.96
C ALA A 272 8.23 -30.20 31.14
N SER A 273 8.91 -29.56 32.08
CA SER A 273 10.24 -29.99 32.49
C SER A 273 10.18 -31.39 33.09
N LEU A 274 11.21 -32.19 32.84
CA LEU A 274 11.30 -33.57 33.31
C LEU A 274 12.75 -33.89 33.66
N GLU A 275 12.97 -34.70 34.69
CA GLU A 275 14.28 -35.24 35.01
C GLU A 275 14.21 -36.75 35.02
N LEU A 276 15.06 -37.40 34.23
CA LEU A 276 15.17 -38.85 34.13
C LEU A 276 16.61 -39.24 34.40
N ARG A 277 16.86 -39.98 35.49
CA ARG A 277 18.18 -40.57 35.79
C ARG A 277 19.33 -39.54 35.74
N GLY A 278 19.08 -38.33 36.25
CA GLY A 278 20.03 -37.21 36.25
C GLY A 278 20.13 -36.43 34.93
N VAL A 279 19.41 -36.84 33.88
CA VAL A 279 19.27 -36.07 32.64
C VAL A 279 18.03 -35.19 32.73
N LYS A 280 18.24 -33.88 32.74
CA LYS A 280 17.18 -32.87 32.79
C LYS A 280 16.75 -32.44 31.39
N TYR A 281 15.45 -32.50 31.14
CA TYR A 281 14.79 -31.79 30.05
C TYR A 281 14.18 -30.50 30.60
N ASP A 282 14.59 -29.37 30.02
CA ASP A 282 13.94 -28.09 30.19
C ASP A 282 13.65 -27.49 28.81
N PRO A 283 12.38 -27.20 28.46
CA PRO A 283 12.03 -26.63 27.16
C PRO A 283 12.66 -25.25 26.88
N LYS A 284 13.17 -24.57 27.91
CA LYS A 284 13.82 -23.25 27.80
C LYS A 284 15.35 -23.33 27.77
N ASP A 285 15.93 -24.52 27.93
CA ASP A 285 17.38 -24.71 27.86
C ASP A 285 17.88 -24.35 26.44
N PRO A 286 18.90 -23.47 26.31
CA PRO A 286 19.45 -23.06 25.01
C PRO A 286 19.84 -24.23 24.09
N GLU A 287 20.33 -25.34 24.66
CA GLU A 287 20.74 -26.50 23.87
C GLU A 287 19.54 -27.31 23.35
N MET A 288 18.48 -27.41 24.16
CA MET A 288 17.21 -28.01 23.73
C MET A 288 16.54 -27.15 22.65
N VAL A 289 16.62 -25.83 22.78
CA VAL A 289 16.12 -24.88 21.78
C VAL A 289 16.92 -25.05 20.48
N ALA A 290 18.26 -25.10 20.55
CA ALA A 290 19.12 -25.28 19.38
C ALA A 290 18.86 -26.61 18.66
N ALA A 291 18.78 -27.73 19.39
CA ALA A 291 18.45 -29.03 18.83
C ALA A 291 17.05 -29.05 18.18
N ALA A 292 16.06 -28.42 18.84
CA ALA A 292 14.73 -28.27 18.27
C ALA A 292 14.75 -27.42 16.99
N GLU A 293 15.53 -26.34 16.93
CA GLU A 293 15.67 -25.50 15.73
C GLU A 293 16.33 -26.24 14.56
N GLU A 294 17.37 -27.03 14.84
CA GLU A 294 18.00 -27.89 13.84
C GLU A 294 17.01 -28.92 13.28
N GLY A 295 16.30 -29.61 14.18
CA GLY A 295 15.24 -30.54 13.80
C GLY A 295 14.12 -29.86 13.00
N ARG A 296 13.71 -28.63 13.37
CA ARG A 296 12.70 -27.88 12.61
C ARG A 296 13.13 -27.63 11.18
N LYS A 297 14.39 -27.26 10.94
CA LYS A 297 14.95 -27.05 9.60
C LYS A 297 14.96 -28.36 8.81
N ALA A 298 15.43 -29.45 9.43
CA ALA A 298 15.49 -30.77 8.79
C ALA A 298 14.11 -31.36 8.44
N GLY A 299 13.06 -30.97 9.18
CA GLY A 299 11.70 -31.46 8.93
C GLY A 299 11.04 -30.90 7.66
N TRP A 300 11.59 -29.85 7.06
CA TRP A 300 11.20 -29.41 5.72
C TRP A 300 11.93 -30.26 4.67
N SER A 301 11.22 -31.22 4.10
CA SER A 301 11.77 -32.24 3.19
C SER A 301 11.49 -31.91 1.71
N GLY A 302 12.06 -32.67 0.77
CA GLY A 302 11.77 -32.52 -0.66
C GLY A 302 10.28 -32.63 -1.01
N ASN A 303 9.48 -33.37 -0.23
CA ASN A 303 8.04 -33.50 -0.46
C ASN A 303 7.22 -32.31 0.06
N THR A 304 7.75 -31.57 1.04
CA THR A 304 7.12 -30.36 1.62
C THR A 304 8.23 -29.34 1.92
N PRO A 305 8.81 -28.73 0.88
CA PRO A 305 9.99 -27.88 1.05
C PRO A 305 9.67 -26.61 1.82
N ALA A 306 10.64 -26.06 2.55
CA ALA A 306 10.49 -24.72 3.11
C ALA A 306 10.41 -23.71 1.95
N ALA A 307 9.52 -22.73 2.08
CA ALA A 307 9.37 -21.65 1.12
C ALA A 307 9.00 -20.34 1.83
N PRO A 308 9.13 -19.20 1.13
CA PRO A 308 8.63 -17.91 1.60
C PRO A 308 7.20 -17.99 2.15
N PHE A 309 6.93 -17.26 3.24
CA PHE A 309 5.65 -17.17 3.98
C PHE A 309 5.13 -18.46 4.63
N VAL A 310 5.26 -19.64 4.01
CA VAL A 310 4.61 -20.89 4.45
C VAL A 310 5.18 -21.46 5.75
N THR A 311 6.39 -21.04 6.13
CA THR A 311 7.03 -21.47 7.39
C THR A 311 6.46 -20.78 8.62
N ASN A 312 5.70 -19.69 8.44
CA ASN A 312 5.11 -18.90 9.52
C ASN A 312 3.61 -18.68 9.30
N THR A 313 2.79 -19.22 10.20
CA THR A 313 1.33 -19.09 10.13
C THR A 313 0.85 -17.65 10.01
N GLU A 314 1.44 -16.72 10.74
CA GLU A 314 1.01 -15.32 10.74
C GLU A 314 1.38 -14.57 9.45
N GLU A 315 2.46 -14.98 8.77
CA GLU A 315 2.91 -14.35 7.53
C GLU A 315 1.99 -14.69 6.36
N TRP A 316 1.77 -15.99 6.08
CA TRP A 316 0.89 -16.38 4.98
C TRP A 316 -0.57 -16.02 5.27
N SER A 317 -1.09 -16.30 6.47
CA SER A 317 -2.50 -16.01 6.78
C SER A 317 -2.75 -14.51 6.86
N GLY A 318 -1.79 -13.72 7.35
CA GLY A 318 -1.85 -12.27 7.36
C GLY A 318 -1.88 -11.67 5.95
N LEU A 319 -1.07 -12.21 5.02
CA LEU A 319 -1.09 -11.79 3.62
C LEU A 319 -2.45 -12.08 2.97
N ILE A 320 -2.98 -13.30 3.15
CA ILE A 320 -4.28 -13.68 2.60
C ILE A 320 -5.40 -12.83 3.20
N LEU A 321 -5.44 -12.68 4.52
CA LEU A 321 -6.47 -11.89 5.19
C LEU A 321 -6.45 -10.43 4.71
N ARG A 322 -5.26 -9.81 4.61
CA ARG A 322 -5.11 -8.46 4.06
C ARG A 322 -5.69 -8.37 2.66
N ARG A 323 -5.37 -9.32 1.79
CA ARG A 323 -5.87 -9.33 0.42
C ARG A 323 -7.39 -9.49 0.37
N LEU A 324 -7.97 -10.39 1.16
CA LEU A 324 -9.42 -10.55 1.25
C LEU A 324 -10.10 -9.26 1.74
N MET A 325 -9.49 -8.57 2.71
CA MET A 325 -9.95 -7.25 3.16
C MET A 325 -9.88 -6.19 2.05
N GLN A 326 -8.82 -6.17 1.21
CA GLN A 326 -8.76 -5.28 0.03
C GLN A 326 -9.90 -5.57 -0.95
N ARG A 327 -10.17 -6.86 -1.22
CA ARG A 327 -11.26 -7.26 -2.12
C ARG A 327 -12.61 -6.82 -1.59
N ALA A 328 -12.86 -7.01 -0.30
CA ALA A 328 -14.07 -6.52 0.36
C ALA A 328 -14.19 -5.00 0.27
N ALA A 329 -13.09 -4.28 0.51
CA ALA A 329 -13.05 -2.82 0.42
C ALA A 329 -13.30 -2.29 -0.99
N ALA A 330 -12.91 -3.04 -2.03
CA ALA A 330 -13.14 -2.68 -3.42
C ALA A 330 -14.62 -2.79 -3.83
N ILE A 331 -15.45 -3.53 -3.09
CA ILE A 331 -16.88 -3.71 -3.40
C ILE A 331 -17.69 -2.61 -2.67
N PRO A 332 -18.35 -1.68 -3.40
CA PRO A 332 -19.05 -0.56 -2.77
C PRO A 332 -20.14 -1.00 -1.79
N ALA A 333 -20.90 -2.04 -2.14
CA ALA A 333 -22.03 -2.53 -1.36
C ALA A 333 -21.64 -3.16 -0.01
N VAL A 334 -20.40 -3.66 0.13
CA VAL A 334 -19.96 -4.38 1.34
C VAL A 334 -19.83 -3.40 2.50
N SER A 335 -20.63 -3.53 3.55
CA SER A 335 -20.51 -2.76 4.79
C SER A 335 -20.02 -3.60 5.97
N GLN A 336 -19.95 -4.93 5.83
CA GLN A 336 -19.58 -5.85 6.91
C GLN A 336 -18.60 -6.91 6.39
N PHE A 337 -17.56 -7.19 7.18
CA PHE A 337 -16.61 -8.27 6.92
C PHE A 337 -16.63 -9.24 8.09
N ALA A 338 -16.80 -10.54 7.80
CA ALA A 338 -16.83 -11.58 8.83
C ALA A 338 -16.26 -12.89 8.29
N TRP A 339 -15.94 -13.81 9.20
CA TRP A 339 -15.43 -15.13 8.84
C TRP A 339 -15.91 -16.23 9.78
N ILE A 340 -15.83 -17.47 9.32
CA ILE A 340 -16.32 -18.63 10.07
C ILE A 340 -15.62 -18.84 11.42
N THR A 341 -16.24 -19.66 12.27
CA THR A 341 -15.61 -20.32 13.40
C THR A 341 -15.50 -21.82 13.14
N GLN A 342 -14.81 -22.57 14.01
CA GLN A 342 -14.69 -24.02 13.88
C GLN A 342 -16.05 -24.74 13.79
N ALA A 343 -17.06 -24.24 14.50
CA ALA A 343 -18.41 -24.82 14.51
C ALA A 343 -19.11 -24.76 13.14
N MET A 344 -18.66 -23.87 12.25
CA MET A 344 -19.22 -23.66 10.92
C MET A 344 -18.46 -24.42 9.82
N ARG A 345 -17.39 -25.16 10.16
CA ARG A 345 -16.58 -25.86 9.15
C ARG A 345 -17.39 -26.90 8.38
N ASN A 346 -17.45 -26.76 7.06
CA ASN A 346 -17.98 -27.76 6.13
C ASN A 346 -16.86 -28.74 5.72
N GLY A 347 -17.13 -30.06 5.69
CA GLY A 347 -16.11 -31.08 5.33
C GLY A 347 -15.82 -32.15 6.39
N GLY A 348 -16.64 -32.27 7.44
CA GLY A 348 -16.58 -33.34 8.45
C GLY A 348 -15.79 -32.96 9.72
N ARG A 349 -16.04 -33.67 10.84
CA ARG A 349 -15.40 -33.45 12.16
C ARG A 349 -14.18 -34.33 12.43
N ALA A 350 -13.75 -35.13 11.45
CA ALA A 350 -12.65 -36.07 11.64
C ALA A 350 -11.32 -35.32 11.84
N GLY A 351 -10.83 -35.28 13.08
CA GLY A 351 -9.46 -34.88 13.42
C GLY A 351 -9.21 -33.42 13.79
N GLY A 352 -10.24 -32.58 13.95
CA GLY A 352 -10.06 -31.21 14.43
C GLY A 352 -9.83 -31.17 15.94
N SER A 353 -8.57 -31.08 16.38
CA SER A 353 -8.26 -30.64 17.75
C SER A 353 -8.73 -29.19 17.94
N GLU A 354 -8.75 -28.70 19.18
CA GLU A 354 -9.07 -27.31 19.59
C GLU A 354 -8.29 -26.19 18.85
N SER A 355 -7.46 -26.51 17.85
CA SER A 355 -6.57 -25.57 17.16
C SER A 355 -7.23 -24.76 16.04
N LEU A 356 -8.43 -25.11 15.55
CA LEU A 356 -9.06 -24.35 14.46
C LEU A 356 -9.73 -23.08 14.98
N ASP A 357 -10.39 -23.15 16.14
CA ASP A 357 -10.89 -21.95 16.80
C ASP A 357 -9.75 -21.02 17.25
N ASP A 358 -8.58 -21.55 17.64
CA ASP A 358 -7.42 -20.69 17.89
C ASP A 358 -7.01 -19.90 16.63
N PHE A 359 -7.03 -20.54 15.46
CA PHE A 359 -6.77 -19.86 14.19
C PHE A 359 -7.82 -18.77 13.90
N TYR A 360 -9.11 -19.11 13.89
CA TYR A 360 -10.18 -18.20 13.49
C TYR A 360 -10.56 -17.16 14.56
N LYS A 361 -10.44 -17.48 15.85
CA LYS A 361 -10.85 -16.61 16.97
C LYS A 361 -9.69 -15.90 17.67
N ASN A 362 -8.44 -16.35 17.48
CA ASN A 362 -7.29 -15.69 18.08
C ASN A 362 -6.31 -15.16 17.04
N ILE A 363 -5.86 -15.98 16.07
CA ILE A 363 -4.83 -15.57 15.10
C ILE A 363 -5.38 -14.54 14.11
N LEU A 364 -6.47 -14.84 13.39
CA LEU A 364 -7.02 -13.91 12.40
C LEU A 364 -7.49 -12.58 13.03
N PRO A 365 -8.21 -12.55 14.17
CA PRO A 365 -8.56 -11.30 14.83
C PRO A 365 -7.34 -10.46 15.20
N LYS A 366 -6.29 -11.09 15.75
CA LYS A 366 -5.02 -10.38 16.05
C LYS A 366 -4.37 -9.80 14.80
N LEU A 367 -4.47 -10.46 13.66
CA LEU A 367 -3.92 -9.97 12.39
C LEU A 367 -4.74 -8.81 11.82
N ALA A 368 -6.06 -8.92 11.82
CA ALA A 368 -6.96 -7.85 11.37
C ALA A 368 -6.89 -6.62 12.30
N ASP A 369 -6.91 -6.80 13.62
CA ASP A 369 -6.82 -5.71 14.59
C ASP A 369 -5.60 -4.82 14.40
N LYS A 370 -4.48 -5.38 13.93
CA LYS A 370 -3.26 -4.61 13.65
C LYS A 370 -3.45 -3.57 12.56
N LEU A 371 -4.39 -3.79 11.65
CA LEU A 371 -4.77 -2.88 10.57
C LEU A 371 -5.95 -1.99 10.98
N LEU A 372 -6.87 -2.53 11.77
CA LEU A 372 -8.11 -1.86 12.13
C LEU A 372 -7.95 -0.86 13.28
N LYS A 373 -7.11 -1.16 14.28
CA LYS A 373 -6.95 -0.30 15.47
C LYS A 373 -6.51 1.13 15.16
N PRO A 374 -5.55 1.38 14.24
CA PRO A 374 -5.22 2.74 13.82
C PRO A 374 -6.40 3.50 13.20
N LEU A 375 -7.41 2.78 12.70
CA LEU A 375 -8.62 3.31 12.08
C LEU A 375 -9.81 3.32 13.05
N GLY A 376 -9.54 3.23 14.37
CA GLY A 376 -10.58 3.24 15.40
C GLY A 376 -11.47 2.00 15.44
N ALA A 377 -11.15 0.95 14.67
CA ALA A 377 -11.92 -0.28 14.59
C ALA A 377 -11.21 -1.47 15.24
N LYS A 378 -12.00 -2.49 15.59
CA LYS A 378 -11.49 -3.77 16.09
C LYS A 378 -12.41 -4.89 15.65
N VAL A 379 -11.85 -6.08 15.60
CA VAL A 379 -12.64 -7.30 15.42
C VAL A 379 -13.43 -7.56 16.69
N THR A 380 -14.72 -7.84 16.54
CA THR A 380 -15.60 -8.27 17.63
C THR A 380 -16.30 -9.56 17.26
N MET A 381 -16.72 -10.33 18.27
CA MET A 381 -17.69 -11.39 18.03
C MET A 381 -19.07 -10.74 17.86
N GLY A 382 -19.80 -11.14 16.82
CA GLY A 382 -21.18 -10.74 16.66
C GLY A 382 -21.94 -11.67 15.73
N GLN A 383 -23.24 -11.41 15.60
CA GLN A 383 -24.16 -12.29 14.90
C GLN A 383 -24.21 -12.01 13.39
N VAL A 384 -24.20 -13.08 12.61
CA VAL A 384 -24.46 -13.08 11.16
C VAL A 384 -25.58 -14.08 10.87
N ASN A 385 -26.58 -13.65 10.09
CA ASN A 385 -27.67 -14.51 9.63
C ASN A 385 -27.33 -15.07 8.25
N LEU A 386 -27.22 -16.39 8.14
CA LEU A 386 -27.02 -17.11 6.89
C LEU A 386 -28.26 -17.97 6.63
N ASN A 387 -29.13 -17.48 5.75
CA ASN A 387 -30.37 -18.16 5.32
C ASN A 387 -31.27 -18.59 6.49
N GLY A 388 -31.54 -17.68 7.42
CA GLY A 388 -32.42 -17.91 8.57
C GLY A 388 -31.72 -18.51 9.80
N THR A 389 -30.47 -18.95 9.69
CA THR A 389 -29.69 -19.42 10.83
C THR A 389 -28.69 -18.36 11.28
N THR A 390 -28.71 -18.03 12.57
CA THR A 390 -27.80 -17.04 13.17
C THR A 390 -26.55 -17.72 13.72
N TYR A 391 -25.38 -17.18 13.40
CA TYR A 391 -24.08 -17.65 13.87
C TYR A 391 -23.30 -16.54 14.56
N ASP A 392 -22.63 -16.87 15.67
CA ASP A 392 -21.67 -15.98 16.32
C ASP A 392 -20.28 -16.13 15.67
N VAL A 393 -19.83 -15.05 15.04
CA VAL A 393 -18.60 -15.03 14.24
C VAL A 393 -17.76 -13.78 14.53
N PRO A 394 -16.43 -13.85 14.35
CA PRO A 394 -15.60 -12.66 14.31
C PRO A 394 -15.98 -11.78 13.12
N GLN A 395 -16.13 -10.49 13.36
CA GLN A 395 -16.54 -9.52 12.36
C GLN A 395 -16.05 -8.11 12.68
N PHE A 396 -16.13 -7.22 11.68
CA PHE A 396 -16.01 -5.77 11.85
C PHE A 396 -16.79 -5.04 10.75
N GLN A 397 -17.12 -3.77 11.00
CA GLN A 397 -17.78 -2.90 10.02
C GLN A 397 -16.76 -2.34 9.04
N MET A 398 -17.12 -2.37 7.76
CA MET A 398 -16.32 -1.85 6.65
C MET A 398 -16.70 -0.39 6.38
N THR A 399 -16.30 0.50 7.29
CA THR A 399 -16.54 1.95 7.17
C THR A 399 -15.83 2.55 5.95
N LEU A 400 -16.21 3.76 5.53
CA LEU A 400 -15.56 4.44 4.40
C LEU A 400 -14.05 4.60 4.63
N GLU A 401 -13.66 5.05 5.82
CA GLU A 401 -12.26 5.20 6.24
C GLU A 401 -11.48 3.88 6.13
N ILE A 402 -12.08 2.77 6.57
CA ILE A 402 -11.47 1.44 6.48
C ILE A 402 -11.35 1.01 5.02
N LYS A 403 -12.37 1.25 4.19
CA LYS A 403 -12.31 0.94 2.75
C LYS A 403 -11.19 1.71 2.05
N GLU A 404 -11.08 3.01 2.32
CA GLU A 404 -10.07 3.88 1.74
C GLU A 404 -8.66 3.43 2.15
N ALA A 405 -8.46 3.14 3.45
CA ALA A 405 -7.18 2.63 3.95
C ALA A 405 -6.79 1.28 3.31
N LEU A 406 -7.74 0.34 3.22
CA LEU A 406 -7.48 -0.99 2.67
C LEU A 406 -7.26 -1.01 1.16
N ARG A 407 -7.81 -0.04 0.41
CA ARG A 407 -7.53 0.11 -1.03
C ARG A 407 -6.10 0.57 -1.31
N GLY A 408 -5.40 1.11 -0.32
CA GLY A 408 -4.01 1.52 -0.45
C GLY A 408 -3.03 0.34 -0.55
N PRO A 409 -1.80 0.61 -1.02
CA PRO A 409 -0.74 -0.41 -1.07
C PRO A 409 -0.29 -0.80 0.35
N MET A 410 -0.07 -2.10 0.57
CA MET A 410 0.35 -2.65 1.87
C MET A 410 1.70 -3.37 1.81
N PRO A 411 2.48 -3.45 2.90
CA PRO A 411 3.72 -4.22 2.89
C PRO A 411 3.44 -5.72 2.68
N LEU A 412 4.15 -6.32 1.73
CA LEU A 412 4.10 -7.75 1.41
C LEU A 412 4.53 -8.57 2.64
N TYR A 413 5.69 -8.23 3.19
CA TYR A 413 6.23 -8.77 4.43
C TYR A 413 5.79 -7.92 5.61
N SER A 414 4.78 -8.36 6.34
CA SER A 414 4.28 -7.60 7.49
C SER A 414 3.92 -8.47 8.68
N MET A 415 4.32 -7.99 9.86
CA MET A 415 3.81 -8.29 11.19
C MET A 415 4.12 -7.06 12.06
N SER A 416 3.10 -6.41 12.64
CA SER A 416 3.14 -5.21 13.51
C SER A 416 4.51 -4.52 13.71
N PRO A 417 4.68 -3.28 13.25
CA PRO A 417 5.62 -2.37 13.89
C PRO A 417 5.10 -2.04 15.30
N VAL A 418 5.99 -2.13 16.31
CA VAL A 418 5.84 -1.32 17.51
C VAL A 418 6.17 0.11 17.06
N TRP A 419 5.19 1.00 17.06
CA TRP A 419 5.44 2.42 16.81
C TRP A 419 5.75 3.13 18.12
N LYS A 420 6.83 3.91 18.14
CA LYS A 420 7.08 4.96 19.13
C LYS A 420 6.54 6.27 18.54
N GLY A 421 5.50 6.79 19.21
CA GLY A 421 4.77 8.07 19.08
C GLY A 421 5.08 9.09 17.97
N ALA A 422 4.01 9.53 17.30
CA ALA A 422 3.94 10.83 16.64
C ALA A 422 3.82 11.97 17.68
N ARG A 423 4.26 13.19 17.32
CA ARG A 423 4.32 14.37 18.22
C ARG A 423 2.99 15.15 18.26
N ASN A 424 2.18 15.08 17.20
CA ASN A 424 0.93 15.81 17.07
C ASN A 424 -0.27 14.88 17.31
N GLY A 425 -1.22 15.31 18.14
CA GLY A 425 -2.36 14.49 18.56
C GLY A 425 -3.50 14.47 17.53
N GLN A 426 -4.38 13.46 17.61
CA GLN A 426 -5.53 13.31 16.71
C GLN A 426 -6.45 14.56 16.63
N ALA A 427 -6.53 15.33 17.71
CA ALA A 427 -7.33 16.56 17.76
C ALA A 427 -6.79 17.66 16.83
N GLU A 428 -5.46 17.79 16.72
CA GLU A 428 -4.81 18.76 15.84
C GLU A 428 -4.98 18.36 14.37
N VAL A 429 -4.82 17.07 14.08
CA VAL A 429 -5.09 16.48 12.76
C VAL A 429 -6.52 16.75 12.30
N ASN A 430 -7.51 16.49 13.16
CA ASN A 430 -8.91 16.68 12.80
C ASN A 430 -9.24 18.17 12.55
N ARG A 431 -8.64 19.09 13.32
CA ARG A 431 -8.79 20.53 13.09
C ARG A 431 -8.24 20.94 11.73
N VAL A 432 -7.03 20.48 11.39
CA VAL A 432 -6.36 20.79 10.12
C VAL A 432 -7.16 20.25 8.93
N LEU A 433 -7.69 19.03 9.02
CA LEU A 433 -8.54 18.46 7.98
C LEU A 433 -9.85 19.24 7.81
N ALA A 434 -10.50 19.64 8.90
CA ALA A 434 -11.72 20.45 8.86
C ALA A 434 -11.48 21.83 8.23
N GLU A 435 -10.34 22.46 8.52
CA GLU A 435 -9.95 23.73 7.92
C GLU A 435 -9.65 23.58 6.42
N CYS A 436 -8.96 22.52 6.03
CA CYS A 436 -8.72 22.18 4.63
C CYS A 436 -10.01 21.90 3.86
N GLU A 437 -10.96 21.18 4.47
CA GLU A 437 -12.28 20.93 3.91
C GLU A 437 -13.08 22.21 3.71
N LEU A 438 -13.02 23.14 4.68
CA LEU A 438 -13.65 24.45 4.54
C LEU A 438 -13.04 25.23 3.36
N MET A 439 -11.71 25.33 3.30
CA MET A 439 -11.04 26.14 2.27
C MET A 439 -11.22 25.57 0.86
N MET A 440 -11.08 24.25 0.73
CA MET A 440 -11.03 23.59 -0.58
C MET A 440 -12.34 22.94 -1.01
N GLY A 441 -13.36 22.95 -0.13
CA GLY A 441 -14.61 22.22 -0.31
C GLY A 441 -14.49 20.70 -0.12
N THR A 442 -13.28 20.19 0.15
CA THR A 442 -13.04 18.76 0.41
C THR A 442 -11.69 18.52 1.09
N ALA A 443 -11.63 17.60 2.04
CA ALA A 443 -10.37 17.11 2.62
C ALA A 443 -9.78 15.90 1.87
N ARG A 444 -10.45 15.37 0.82
CA ARG A 444 -10.00 14.14 0.11
C ARG A 444 -8.63 14.25 -0.54
N HIS A 445 -8.20 15.46 -0.84
CA HIS A 445 -6.89 15.73 -1.42
C HIS A 445 -5.78 15.85 -0.37
N VAL A 446 -6.11 15.87 0.93
CA VAL A 446 -5.14 15.98 2.02
C VAL A 446 -4.80 14.60 2.56
N LYS A 447 -3.51 14.25 2.56
CA LYS A 447 -3.00 13.02 3.14
C LYS A 447 -1.95 13.35 4.20
N LEU A 448 -2.09 12.74 5.36
CA LEU A 448 -1.15 12.89 6.48
C LEU A 448 -0.16 11.74 6.47
N MET A 449 1.12 12.06 6.48
CA MET A 449 2.24 11.13 6.42
C MET A 449 3.03 11.23 7.72
N ASP A 450 3.53 10.10 8.22
CA ASP A 450 4.39 10.06 9.42
C ASP A 450 5.64 10.93 9.22
N ALA A 451 6.31 10.80 8.08
CA ALA A 451 7.38 11.70 7.65
C ALA A 451 7.26 12.02 6.16
N LEU A 452 7.55 13.27 5.78
CA LEU A 452 7.50 13.74 4.40
C LEU A 452 8.85 14.35 4.02
N TYR A 453 9.40 13.96 2.87
CA TYR A 453 10.70 14.42 2.40
C TYR A 453 10.57 15.10 1.04
N ASP A 454 11.33 16.18 0.85
CA ASP A 454 11.49 16.77 -0.47
C ASP A 454 12.48 15.96 -1.31
N PHE A 455 12.08 15.61 -2.54
CA PHE A 455 12.84 14.73 -3.42
C PHE A 455 14.09 15.38 -4.01
N ALA A 456 14.14 16.71 -4.14
CA ALA A 456 15.28 17.41 -4.71
C ALA A 456 16.38 17.67 -3.66
N THR A 457 15.97 17.89 -2.41
CA THR A 457 16.87 18.28 -1.31
C THR A 457 17.11 17.19 -0.28
N HIS A 458 16.34 16.09 -0.32
CA HIS A 458 16.36 14.98 0.64
C HIS A 458 16.16 15.42 2.11
N ARG A 459 15.59 16.60 2.32
CA ARG A 459 15.27 17.13 3.65
C ARG A 459 13.82 16.82 3.98
N GLN A 460 13.55 16.59 5.26
CA GLN A 460 12.19 16.45 5.74
C GLN A 460 11.49 17.81 5.61
N VAL A 461 10.30 17.83 5.02
CA VAL A 461 9.49 19.04 4.81
C VAL A 461 8.18 18.94 5.58
N ALA A 462 7.59 20.08 5.89
CA ALA A 462 6.37 20.16 6.70
C ALA A 462 5.11 19.83 5.89
N GLY A 463 5.09 20.19 4.60
CA GLY A 463 4.05 19.91 3.64
C GLY A 463 4.65 19.75 2.25
N LYS A 464 3.86 19.18 1.33
CA LYS A 464 4.16 19.14 -0.09
C LYS A 464 2.90 18.97 -0.91
N TYR A 465 2.68 19.86 -1.86
CA TYR A 465 1.67 19.72 -2.89
C TYR A 465 2.24 18.98 -4.10
N ILE A 466 1.59 17.89 -4.52
CA ILE A 466 1.98 17.08 -5.68
C ILE A 466 0.79 16.35 -6.30
N ASN A 467 0.69 16.32 -7.63
CA ASN A 467 -0.34 15.58 -8.38
C ASN A 467 -1.77 15.88 -7.89
N ASN A 468 -2.07 17.16 -7.66
CA ASN A 468 -3.35 17.60 -7.13
C ASN A 468 -3.71 17.05 -5.73
N GLY A 469 -2.70 16.75 -4.93
CA GLY A 469 -2.83 16.28 -3.55
C GLY A 469 -1.89 17.03 -2.61
N ILE A 470 -2.37 17.31 -1.41
CA ILE A 470 -1.62 17.91 -0.31
C ILE A 470 -1.12 16.79 0.59
N LEU A 471 0.19 16.68 0.75
CA LEU A 471 0.82 15.78 1.71
C LEU A 471 1.29 16.59 2.91
N LEU A 472 0.89 16.20 4.12
CA LEU A 472 1.27 16.87 5.36
C LEU A 472 2.07 15.94 6.25
N ASN A 473 3.12 16.47 6.86
CA ASN A 473 3.99 15.72 7.75
C ASN A 473 3.47 15.80 9.20
N LEU A 474 3.18 14.66 9.83
CA LEU A 474 2.73 14.58 11.22
C LEU A 474 3.80 15.01 12.24
N HIS A 475 5.05 15.17 11.81
CA HIS A 475 6.13 15.77 12.60
C HIS A 475 6.37 17.25 12.29
N ALA A 476 5.53 17.89 11.45
CA ALA A 476 5.63 19.33 11.20
C ALA A 476 5.53 20.12 12.52
N GLN A 477 6.40 21.12 12.67
CA GLN A 477 6.43 21.97 13.86
C GLN A 477 5.16 22.82 14.00
N ASN A 478 4.55 23.19 12.87
CA ASN A 478 3.26 23.86 12.81
C ASN A 478 2.45 23.24 11.66
N LEU A 479 1.61 22.25 12.00
CA LEU A 479 0.85 21.49 11.02
C LEU A 479 -0.20 22.36 10.32
N ASP A 480 -0.84 23.29 11.04
CA ASP A 480 -1.81 24.22 10.47
C ASP A 480 -1.17 25.13 9.42
N ARG A 481 0.02 25.67 9.69
CA ARG A 481 0.75 26.53 8.74
C ARG A 481 1.13 25.79 7.47
N ALA A 482 1.63 24.57 7.60
CA ALA A 482 1.95 23.72 6.46
C ALA A 482 0.69 23.43 5.63
N ALA A 483 -0.42 23.09 6.29
CA ALA A 483 -1.69 22.83 5.60
C ALA A 483 -2.19 24.03 4.81
N ARG A 484 -2.15 25.23 5.39
CA ARG A 484 -2.58 26.47 4.71
C ARG A 484 -1.68 26.82 3.53
N HIS A 485 -0.37 26.65 3.69
CA HIS A 485 0.59 26.85 2.60
C HIS A 485 0.28 25.93 1.42
N GLU A 486 0.10 24.63 1.66
CA GLU A 486 -0.22 23.68 0.58
C GLU A 486 -1.65 23.88 0.02
N ALA A 487 -2.60 24.34 0.83
CA ALA A 487 -3.95 24.67 0.38
C ALA A 487 -3.96 25.85 -0.61
N TRP A 488 -3.04 26.80 -0.46
CA TRP A 488 -2.86 27.88 -1.42
C TRP A 488 -2.37 27.36 -2.78
N HIS A 489 -1.41 26.43 -2.80
CA HIS A 489 -0.94 25.79 -4.02
C HIS A 489 -2.07 25.04 -4.74
N PHE A 490 -2.88 24.29 -3.98
CA PHE A 490 -4.09 23.66 -4.50
C PHE A 490 -5.05 24.68 -5.13
N ALA A 491 -5.35 25.77 -4.42
CA ALA A 491 -6.27 26.80 -4.90
C ALA A 491 -5.75 27.49 -6.16
N THR A 492 -4.45 27.74 -6.25
CA THR A 492 -3.81 28.35 -7.42
C THR A 492 -3.96 27.46 -8.65
N GLU A 493 -3.78 26.15 -8.52
CA GLU A 493 -3.94 25.24 -9.65
C GLU A 493 -5.41 24.98 -10.02
N ASN A 494 -6.32 24.96 -9.05
CA ASN A 494 -7.66 24.37 -9.22
C ASN A 494 -8.84 25.35 -9.09
N MET A 495 -8.65 26.51 -8.45
CA MET A 495 -9.75 27.40 -8.04
C MET A 495 -9.62 28.80 -8.62
N LEU A 496 -8.40 29.33 -8.72
CA LEU A 496 -8.16 30.66 -9.29
C LEU A 496 -8.31 30.64 -10.81
N THR A 497 -8.91 31.70 -11.34
CA THR A 497 -8.90 32.02 -12.77
C THR A 497 -7.48 32.37 -13.23
N VAL A 498 -7.27 32.37 -14.56
CA VAL A 498 -6.00 32.80 -15.15
C VAL A 498 -5.67 34.25 -14.77
N GLU A 499 -6.69 35.12 -14.74
CA GLU A 499 -6.54 36.55 -14.41
C GLU A 499 -6.14 36.76 -12.94
N GLU A 500 -6.80 36.05 -12.01
CA GLU A 500 -6.45 36.09 -10.58
C GLU A 500 -5.03 35.57 -10.33
N ARG A 501 -4.62 34.48 -10.99
CA ARG A 501 -3.24 33.97 -10.89
C ARG A 501 -2.21 34.98 -11.34
N VAL A 502 -2.43 35.63 -12.49
CA VAL A 502 -1.51 36.65 -13.01
C VAL A 502 -1.46 37.86 -12.09
N ALA A 503 -2.60 38.27 -11.51
CA ALA A 503 -2.64 39.35 -10.53
C ALA A 503 -1.82 38.99 -9.27
N MET A 504 -2.00 37.78 -8.74
CA MET A 504 -1.25 37.28 -7.57
C MET A 504 0.26 37.22 -7.82
N GLN A 505 0.69 36.65 -8.94
CA GLN A 505 2.12 36.61 -9.32
C GLN A 505 2.73 38.01 -9.43
N ARG A 506 1.97 39.01 -9.91
CA ARG A 506 2.43 40.40 -10.04
C ARG A 506 2.56 41.11 -8.69
N GLU A 507 1.63 40.89 -7.77
CA GLU A 507 1.66 41.49 -6.43
C GLU A 507 2.76 40.89 -5.53
N PHE A 508 3.06 39.60 -5.72
CA PHE A 508 4.12 38.88 -4.99
C PHE A 508 5.46 38.80 -5.72
N ALA A 509 5.66 39.57 -6.77
CA ALA A 509 6.97 39.69 -7.41
C ALA A 509 8.02 40.18 -6.40
N ALA A 510 9.22 39.60 -6.37
CA ALA A 510 10.22 39.79 -5.31
C ALA A 510 10.61 41.26 -4.98
N HIS A 511 10.42 42.19 -5.93
CA HIS A 511 10.69 43.62 -5.74
C HIS A 511 9.52 44.41 -5.11
N LYS A 512 8.35 43.80 -4.98
CA LYS A 512 7.13 44.43 -4.46
C LYS A 512 7.13 44.52 -2.93
N PRO A 513 6.44 45.52 -2.35
CA PRO A 513 6.37 45.69 -0.89
C PRO A 513 5.81 44.47 -0.16
N LEU A 514 4.78 43.83 -0.71
CA LEU A 514 4.11 42.70 -0.06
C LEU A 514 5.03 41.47 0.05
N ALA A 515 5.74 41.13 -1.04
CA ALA A 515 6.72 40.05 -1.02
C ALA A 515 7.86 40.27 -0.01
N ARG A 516 8.36 41.52 0.09
CA ARG A 516 9.36 41.88 1.11
C ARG A 516 8.83 41.74 2.53
N ARG A 517 7.56 42.12 2.76
CA ARG A 517 6.91 42.01 4.05
C ARG A 517 6.73 40.56 4.48
N THR A 518 6.30 39.69 3.56
CA THR A 518 6.21 38.24 3.78
C THR A 518 7.58 37.65 4.13
N GLN A 519 8.61 38.02 3.37
CA GLN A 519 9.96 37.57 3.66
C GLN A 519 10.46 38.02 5.04
N GLN A 520 10.19 39.28 5.42
CA GLN A 520 10.56 39.83 6.73
C GLN A 520 9.81 39.12 7.88
N ALA A 521 8.52 38.86 7.73
CA ALA A 521 7.72 38.15 8.73
C ALA A 521 8.26 36.72 8.97
N LEU A 522 8.60 35.98 7.90
CA LEU A 522 9.23 34.65 8.01
C LEU A 522 10.59 34.72 8.73
N ILE A 523 11.42 35.71 8.40
CA ILE A 523 12.72 35.92 9.07
C ILE A 523 12.53 36.21 10.56
N GLN A 524 11.56 37.06 10.93
CA GLN A 524 11.26 37.39 12.33
C GLN A 524 10.78 36.17 13.13
N LEU A 525 10.06 35.25 12.49
CA LEU A 525 9.64 33.97 13.07
C LEU A 525 10.77 32.91 13.11
N GLY A 526 11.96 33.23 12.60
CA GLY A 526 13.10 32.30 12.54
C GLY A 526 13.05 31.31 11.36
N GLU A 527 12.11 31.47 10.43
CA GLU A 527 11.89 30.58 9.28
C GLU A 527 12.73 31.01 8.05
N ILE A 528 14.05 31.01 8.23
CA ILE A 528 15.00 31.54 7.22
C ILE A 528 14.91 30.79 5.88
N GLU A 529 14.65 29.47 5.89
CA GLU A 529 14.53 28.70 4.65
C GLU A 529 13.21 29.01 3.90
N ALA A 530 12.10 29.21 4.61
CA ALA A 530 10.83 29.64 4.01
C ALA A 530 10.99 31.04 3.39
N ALA A 531 11.69 31.95 4.07
CA ALA A 531 11.99 33.28 3.55
C ALA A 531 12.81 33.28 2.25
N ARG A 532 13.62 32.23 2.00
CA ARG A 532 14.36 32.07 0.73
C ARG A 532 13.44 31.64 -0.42
N GLN A 533 12.41 30.84 -0.12
CA GLN A 533 11.44 30.39 -1.13
C GLN A 533 10.63 31.56 -1.71
N CYS A 534 10.46 32.65 -0.96
CA CYS A 534 9.82 33.89 -1.43
C CYS A 534 10.54 34.58 -2.62
N SER A 535 11.68 34.06 -3.08
CA SER A 535 12.25 34.44 -4.38
C SER A 535 11.33 34.08 -5.55
N HIS A 536 10.48 33.05 -5.39
CA HIS A 536 9.43 32.70 -6.33
C HIS A 536 8.09 33.33 -5.91
N PRO A 537 7.39 34.08 -6.80
CA PRO A 537 6.16 34.77 -6.45
C PRO A 537 5.04 33.85 -5.94
N GLU A 538 4.94 32.64 -6.47
CA GLU A 538 3.92 31.66 -6.07
C GLU A 538 4.15 31.11 -4.66
N GLU A 539 5.39 30.72 -4.35
CA GLU A 539 5.81 30.33 -3.00
C GLU A 539 5.66 31.50 -2.01
N CYS A 540 5.97 32.71 -2.45
CA CYS A 540 5.78 33.91 -1.64
C CYS A 540 4.30 34.14 -1.31
N ALA A 541 3.40 33.97 -2.29
CA ALA A 541 1.96 34.07 -2.07
C ALA A 541 1.44 32.97 -1.12
N ALA A 542 1.94 31.74 -1.23
CA ALA A 542 1.56 30.63 -0.35
C ALA A 542 1.95 30.88 1.13
N HIS A 543 3.17 31.34 1.36
CA HIS A 543 3.62 31.74 2.70
C HIS A 543 2.86 32.97 3.22
N ALA A 544 2.59 33.94 2.36
CA ALA A 544 1.80 35.12 2.72
C ALA A 544 0.38 34.75 3.16
N PHE A 545 -0.27 33.81 2.46
CA PHE A 545 -1.58 33.30 2.85
C PHE A 545 -1.52 32.60 4.20
N ALA A 546 -0.53 31.73 4.43
CA ALA A 546 -0.36 31.01 5.69
C ALA A 546 -0.12 31.96 6.89
N LEU A 547 0.66 33.04 6.69
CA LEU A 547 0.93 34.05 7.73
C LEU A 547 -0.26 34.98 7.99
N TRP A 548 -0.97 35.39 6.95
CA TRP A 548 -2.13 36.26 7.11
C TRP A 548 -3.29 35.54 7.79
N SER A 549 -3.54 34.29 7.41
CA SER A 549 -4.57 33.45 8.02
C SER A 549 -4.29 33.07 9.48
N SER A 550 -3.03 33.07 9.90
CA SER A 550 -2.64 32.93 11.31
C SER A 550 -2.66 34.24 12.10
N GLY A 551 -2.92 35.39 11.45
CA GLY A 551 -2.84 36.71 12.06
C GLY A 551 -1.40 37.20 12.31
N GLU A 552 -0.41 36.54 11.70
CA GLU A 552 1.02 36.85 11.85
C GLU A 552 1.49 37.93 10.84
N MET A 553 0.65 38.29 9.86
CA MET A 553 0.94 39.34 8.88
C MET A 553 -0.32 40.04 8.35
N GLU A 554 -0.29 41.37 8.25
CA GLU A 554 -1.32 42.15 7.55
C GLU A 554 -0.95 42.38 6.07
N ILE A 555 -1.96 42.28 5.18
CA ILE A 555 -1.80 42.41 3.72
C ILE A 555 -2.10 43.83 3.23
N THR A 556 -2.84 44.62 4.01
CA THR A 556 -3.14 46.02 3.71
C THR A 556 -1.86 46.88 3.68
N GLU A 557 -1.72 47.74 2.66
CA GLU A 557 -0.66 48.75 2.65
C GLU A 557 -1.01 49.85 3.67
N PRO A 558 -0.08 50.29 4.54
CA PRO A 558 -0.32 51.48 5.34
C PRO A 558 -0.59 52.68 4.43
N ALA A 559 -1.53 53.55 4.83
CA ALA A 559 -1.86 54.75 4.07
C ALA A 559 -0.59 55.56 3.76
N PRO A 560 -0.39 56.02 2.50
CA PRO A 560 0.86 56.64 2.09
C PRO A 560 1.10 57.95 2.84
N SER A 561 2.30 58.13 3.37
CA SER A 561 2.75 59.41 3.93
C SER A 561 3.50 60.21 2.86
N GLY A 562 2.80 61.16 2.23
CA GLY A 562 3.41 62.17 1.36
C GLY A 562 2.63 62.52 0.09
N LEU A 563 2.61 63.82 -0.25
CA LEU A 563 1.90 64.45 -1.37
C LEU A 563 2.11 63.76 -2.74
N PHE A 564 3.30 63.23 -3.01
CA PHE A 564 3.62 62.61 -4.31
C PHE A 564 3.10 61.17 -4.44
N GLN A 565 2.91 60.45 -3.33
CA GLN A 565 2.31 59.11 -3.35
C GLN A 565 0.77 59.17 -3.27
N GLU A 566 0.19 60.23 -2.70
CA GLU A 566 -1.24 60.52 -2.83
C GLU A 566 -1.65 60.67 -4.30
N VAL A 567 -0.90 61.43 -5.10
CA VAL A 567 -1.18 61.59 -6.54
C VAL A 567 -1.07 60.26 -7.30
N TRP A 568 -0.12 59.40 -6.93
CA TRP A 568 0.01 58.06 -7.53
C TRP A 568 -1.13 57.11 -7.11
N SER A 569 -1.59 57.20 -5.86
CA SER A 569 -2.76 56.45 -5.38
C SER A 569 -4.04 56.89 -6.09
N VAL A 570 -4.23 58.19 -6.31
CA VAL A 570 -5.37 58.76 -7.06
C VAL A 570 -5.37 58.29 -8.52
N LEU A 571 -4.20 58.14 -9.16
CA LEU A 571 -4.12 57.58 -10.52
C LEU A 571 -4.42 56.08 -10.57
N LYS A 572 -3.97 55.32 -9.56
CA LYS A 572 -4.27 53.89 -9.41
C LYS A 572 -5.76 53.67 -9.13
N ASP A 573 -6.35 54.54 -8.32
CA ASP A 573 -7.78 54.55 -7.98
C ASP A 573 -8.65 55.04 -9.15
N CYS A 574 -8.17 55.96 -9.99
CA CYS A 574 -8.84 56.32 -11.25
C CYS A 574 -8.90 55.15 -12.23
N GLY A 575 -7.83 54.36 -12.35
CA GLY A 575 -7.84 53.14 -13.17
C GLY A 575 -8.77 52.06 -12.62
N ARG A 576 -8.80 51.91 -11.29
CA ARG A 576 -9.71 51.00 -10.57
C ARG A 576 -11.18 51.40 -10.74
N TRP A 577 -11.45 52.69 -10.57
CA TRP A 577 -12.77 53.29 -10.75
C TRP A 577 -13.26 53.20 -12.20
N LEU A 578 -12.37 53.39 -13.19
CA LEU A 578 -12.73 53.22 -14.61
C LEU A 578 -13.08 51.76 -14.93
N ALA A 579 -12.34 50.79 -14.39
CA ALA A 579 -12.63 49.38 -14.57
C ALA A 579 -13.98 48.99 -13.93
N GLU A 580 -14.22 49.39 -12.67
CA GLU A 580 -15.47 49.12 -11.95
C GLU A 580 -16.70 49.75 -12.63
N ARG A 581 -16.53 50.90 -13.30
CA ARG A 581 -17.62 51.63 -13.96
C ARG A 581 -17.89 51.14 -15.39
N VAL A 582 -16.93 50.46 -16.01
CA VAL A 582 -17.07 49.88 -17.36
C VAL A 582 -17.57 48.43 -17.30
N THR A 583 -17.20 47.65 -16.28
CA THR A 583 -17.59 46.23 -16.15
C THR A 583 -18.67 45.97 -15.09
N GLY A 584 -18.89 46.89 -14.15
CA GLY A 584 -19.87 46.72 -13.07
C GLY A 584 -19.42 45.79 -11.93
N GLU A 585 -18.21 45.25 -11.98
CA GLU A 585 -17.66 44.31 -11.00
C GLU A 585 -16.57 44.99 -10.13
N LYS A 586 -16.61 44.77 -8.81
CA LYS A 586 -15.62 45.29 -7.85
C LYS A 586 -14.22 44.76 -8.17
N ALA A 587 -13.19 45.61 -8.09
CA ALA A 587 -11.82 45.18 -8.36
C ALA A 587 -11.35 44.11 -7.36
N VAL A 588 -10.91 42.95 -7.87
CA VAL A 588 -10.40 41.84 -7.06
C VAL A 588 -9.08 42.25 -6.39
N THR A 589 -9.02 42.15 -5.06
CA THR A 589 -7.82 42.43 -4.25
C THR A 589 -7.21 41.14 -3.69
N THR A 590 -5.92 41.15 -3.37
CA THR A 590 -5.24 40.03 -2.70
C THR A 590 -5.97 39.56 -1.45
N GLU A 591 -6.41 40.51 -0.62
CA GLU A 591 -7.16 40.22 0.60
C GLU A 591 -8.52 39.58 0.31
N SER A 592 -9.23 40.05 -0.73
CA SER A 592 -10.50 39.43 -1.13
C SER A 592 -10.33 37.98 -1.62
N ILE A 593 -9.24 37.67 -2.34
CA ILE A 593 -8.94 36.30 -2.79
C ILE A 593 -8.58 35.41 -1.59
N PHE A 594 -7.75 35.91 -0.68
CA PHE A 594 -7.34 35.18 0.51
C PHE A 594 -8.53 34.90 1.42
N GLU A 595 -9.41 35.88 1.62
CA GLU A 595 -10.63 35.72 2.40
C GLU A 595 -11.61 34.75 1.73
N ALA A 596 -11.73 34.81 0.41
CA ALA A 596 -12.56 33.87 -0.35
C ALA A 596 -12.03 32.41 -0.25
N LEU A 597 -10.71 32.20 -0.19
CA LEU A 597 -10.14 30.87 0.09
C LEU A 597 -10.41 30.45 1.54
N ARG A 598 -10.08 31.31 2.50
CA ARG A 598 -10.21 31.02 3.94
C ARG A 598 -11.64 30.65 4.35
N THR A 599 -12.62 31.31 3.74
CA THR A 599 -14.06 31.11 4.02
C THR A 599 -14.71 30.03 3.14
N GLY A 600 -13.96 29.41 2.23
CA GLY A 600 -14.49 28.39 1.30
C GLY A 600 -15.39 28.94 0.21
N GLU A 601 -15.39 30.26 -0.02
CA GLU A 601 -16.15 30.88 -1.11
C GLU A 601 -15.58 30.51 -2.49
N LEU A 602 -14.24 30.42 -2.63
CA LEU A 602 -13.59 29.98 -3.87
C LEU A 602 -14.01 28.55 -4.27
N ALA A 603 -14.10 27.63 -3.31
CA ALA A 603 -14.55 26.27 -3.55
C ALA A 603 -16.01 26.23 -4.06
N ARG A 604 -16.89 27.05 -3.47
CA ARG A 604 -18.30 27.16 -3.88
C ARG A 604 -18.45 27.79 -5.28
N MET A 605 -17.65 28.81 -5.59
CA MET A 605 -17.63 29.43 -6.93
C MET A 605 -17.11 28.47 -8.01
N ARG A 606 -16.20 27.55 -7.66
CA ARG A 606 -15.75 26.50 -8.59
C ARG A 606 -16.87 25.52 -8.94
N GLU A 607 -17.64 25.07 -7.95
CA GLU A 607 -18.75 24.14 -8.17
C GLU A 607 -19.85 24.75 -9.06
N SER A 608 -20.12 26.05 -8.91
CA SER A 608 -21.07 26.76 -9.76
C SER A 608 -20.54 27.00 -11.18
N ARG A 609 -19.22 27.16 -11.38
CA ARG A 609 -18.60 27.28 -12.71
C ARG A 609 -18.53 25.96 -13.49
N VAL A 610 -18.41 24.83 -12.79
CA VAL A 610 -18.38 23.47 -13.39
C VAL A 610 -19.77 23.02 -13.85
N ARG A 611 -20.84 23.48 -13.18
CA ARG A 611 -22.21 23.37 -13.68
C ARG A 611 -22.48 24.54 -14.62
N GLY A 612 -22.18 24.39 -15.91
CA GLY A 612 -22.50 25.40 -16.92
C GLY A 612 -23.95 25.90 -16.84
N PRO A 613 -24.28 27.07 -17.43
CA PRO A 613 -25.58 27.71 -17.26
C PRO A 613 -26.71 26.73 -17.59
N GLN A 614 -27.71 26.62 -16.72
CA GLN A 614 -28.94 25.90 -17.01
C GLN A 614 -29.46 26.39 -18.37
N GLU A 615 -29.74 25.45 -19.28
CA GLU A 615 -30.53 25.74 -20.48
C GLU A 615 -31.77 26.51 -20.03
N VAL A 616 -31.81 27.78 -20.41
CA VAL A 616 -33.05 28.55 -20.36
C VAL A 616 -33.97 27.86 -21.34
N ASP A 617 -35.00 27.22 -20.82
CA ASP A 617 -36.07 26.59 -21.60
C ASP A 617 -36.72 27.68 -22.45
N VAL A 618 -36.29 27.78 -23.71
CA VAL A 618 -36.88 28.70 -24.68
C VAL A 618 -38.20 28.06 -25.12
N ASP A 619 -39.29 28.48 -24.47
CA ASP A 619 -40.65 28.13 -24.82
C ASP A 619 -40.93 28.53 -26.29
N HIS A 620 -40.76 27.59 -27.22
CA HIS A 620 -41.16 27.73 -28.61
C HIS A 620 -42.69 27.66 -28.73
N ARG A 621 -43.40 28.67 -28.21
CA ARG A 621 -44.77 28.94 -28.62
C ARG A 621 -44.78 29.66 -29.96
N ALA A 622 -44.94 28.89 -31.03
CA ALA A 622 -45.35 29.44 -32.31
C ALA A 622 -46.73 30.12 -32.16
N PRO A 623 -46.92 31.35 -32.66
CA PRO A 623 -48.23 31.99 -32.67
C PRO A 623 -49.13 31.29 -33.70
N ARG A 624 -50.24 30.72 -33.23
CA ARG A 624 -51.37 30.37 -34.10
C ARG A 624 -51.91 31.67 -34.69
N MET A 625 -51.63 31.93 -35.96
CA MET A 625 -52.37 32.90 -36.74
C MET A 625 -53.80 32.40 -36.93
N ALA A 626 -54.75 33.29 -36.68
CA ALA A 626 -56.15 33.14 -37.04
C ALA A 626 -56.32 33.28 -38.56
N ALA A 627 -57.01 32.32 -39.16
CA ALA A 627 -57.86 32.45 -40.34
C ALA A 627 -58.81 31.25 -40.38
#